data_AF-A0A7C4DNQ5-F1
#
_entry.id   AF-A0A7C4DNQ5-F1
#
_cell.length_a   1.000
_cell.length_b   1.000
_cell.length_c   1.000
_cell.angle_alpha   90.00
_cell.angle_beta   90.00
_cell.angle_gamma   90.00
#
_symmetry.space_group_name_H-M   'P 1'
#
loop_
_entity.id
_entity.type
_entity.pdbx_description
1 polymer ?
#
loop_
_entity_poly.entity_id
_entity_poly.type
_entity_poly.pdbx_seq_one_letter_code
_entity_poly.pdbx_strand_id
1 'polypeptide(L)'
;MPDFKIVISDPEAPKKLKTVKVKVQGDPDIPFTDKMKEQLELPVIKLNSKLLGELEAQHGIVVVRMRRPDTGDKVKMVGKVVIDDGVPEGTVKVSLAKLIDLTGTQELDGEVFRAPAWQIRVNDDRTNSFLGLKIGDEVSGEVLGLKNVKLVITGGSDISGFPMRPDIPGPVKKRALVSRPPGFHPKEEGERRRKTTRGNTIASDIVQINTKIKYE
;
A
#
# COMPACT_ATOMS: atom_id res chain seq x y z
N MET A 1 -3.53 21.11 -2.93
CA MET A 1 -2.47 20.84 -1.92
C MET A 1 -1.69 19.61 -2.40
N PRO A 2 -0.44 19.39 -1.99
CA PRO A 2 0.27 18.18 -2.38
C PRO A 2 -0.39 16.96 -1.73
N ASP A 3 -0.92 16.07 -2.56
CA ASP A 3 -1.45 14.78 -2.13
C ASP A 3 -0.34 13.75 -2.30
N PHE A 4 0.07 13.10 -1.21
CA PHE A 4 1.06 12.04 -1.29
C PHE A 4 0.39 10.68 -1.37
N LYS A 5 0.83 9.88 -2.34
CA LYS A 5 0.57 8.45 -2.37
C LYS A 5 1.67 7.74 -1.57
N ILE A 6 1.33 7.24 -0.39
CA ILE A 6 2.29 6.52 0.44
C ILE A 6 2.15 5.02 0.19
N VAL A 7 3.25 4.40 -0.21
CA VAL A 7 3.37 2.95 -0.32
C VAL A 7 4.02 2.45 0.96
N ILE A 8 3.34 1.55 1.67
CA ILE A 8 3.83 0.94 2.91
C ILE A 8 4.16 -0.51 2.59
N SER A 9 5.40 -0.89 2.85
CA SER A 9 5.91 -2.26 2.70
C SER A 9 6.10 -2.91 4.06
N ASP A 10 5.50 -4.07 4.25
CA ASP A 10 5.62 -4.89 5.45
C ASP A 10 6.69 -5.99 5.24
N PRO A 11 7.87 -5.89 5.88
CA PRO A 11 8.95 -6.83 5.69
C PRO A 11 8.77 -8.16 6.45
N GLU A 12 7.89 -8.23 7.45
CA GLU A 12 7.59 -9.49 8.17
C GLU A 12 6.52 -10.31 7.46
N ALA A 13 5.86 -9.76 6.44
CA ALA A 13 4.96 -10.54 5.60
C ALA A 13 5.73 -11.70 4.93
N PRO A 14 5.27 -12.96 5.07
CA PRO A 14 6.00 -14.11 4.57
C PRO A 14 6.11 -14.11 3.05
N LYS A 15 7.32 -14.37 2.51
CA LYS A 15 7.58 -14.44 1.06
C LYS A 15 6.74 -15.51 0.36
N LYS A 16 6.35 -16.57 1.09
CA LYS A 16 5.34 -17.55 0.67
C LYS A 16 4.02 -17.17 1.34
N LEU A 17 3.06 -16.71 0.55
CA LEU A 17 1.74 -16.33 1.03
C LEU A 17 1.02 -17.56 1.59
N LYS A 18 0.73 -17.57 2.90
CA LYS A 18 -0.28 -18.45 3.46
C LYS A 18 -1.64 -17.94 2.95
N THR A 19 -2.24 -18.69 2.04
CA THR A 19 -3.50 -18.32 1.40
C THR A 19 -4.61 -19.16 1.98
N VAL A 20 -5.64 -18.51 2.49
CA VAL A 20 -6.87 -19.18 2.96
C VAL A 20 -7.96 -18.98 1.93
N LYS A 21 -8.59 -20.08 1.48
CA LYS A 21 -9.76 -20.01 0.59
C LYS A 21 -10.97 -19.60 1.40
N VAL A 22 -11.69 -18.61 0.92
CA VAL A 22 -12.85 -18.03 1.61
C VAL A 22 -13.99 -17.75 0.64
N LYS A 23 -15.21 -17.71 1.16
CA LYS A 23 -16.36 -17.14 0.47
C LYS A 23 -16.41 -15.65 0.75
N VAL A 24 -16.34 -14.83 -0.29
CA VAL A 24 -16.47 -13.38 -0.17
C VAL A 24 -17.94 -13.04 -0.37
N GLN A 25 -18.59 -12.50 0.67
CA GLN A 25 -19.98 -12.06 0.64
C GLN A 25 -20.06 -10.54 0.75
N GLY A 26 -20.92 -9.94 -0.09
CA GLY A 26 -21.27 -8.53 0.01
C GLY A 26 -22.15 -8.28 1.23
N ASP A 27 -21.72 -7.43 2.15
CA ASP A 27 -22.58 -6.92 3.24
C ASP A 27 -23.01 -5.48 2.90
N PRO A 28 -24.32 -5.19 2.83
CA PRO A 28 -24.85 -3.84 2.59
C PRO A 28 -24.62 -2.88 3.76
N ASP A 29 -24.34 -3.37 4.97
CA ASP A 29 -24.12 -2.55 6.17
C ASP A 29 -22.71 -1.96 6.27
N ILE A 30 -21.79 -2.32 5.36
CA ILE A 30 -20.45 -1.72 5.28
C ILE A 30 -20.50 -0.53 4.31
N PRO A 31 -20.49 0.73 4.82
CA PRO A 31 -20.60 1.90 3.96
C PRO A 31 -19.34 2.04 3.09
N PHE A 32 -19.54 2.16 1.78
CA PHE A 32 -18.50 2.58 0.85
C PHE A 32 -18.54 4.11 0.72
N THR A 33 -17.89 4.80 1.65
CA THR A 33 -17.82 6.27 1.65
C THR A 33 -16.91 6.76 0.52
N ASP A 34 -17.15 7.97 0.00
CA ASP A 34 -16.36 8.58 -1.09
C ASP A 34 -14.84 8.66 -0.78
N LYS A 35 -14.47 8.74 0.50
CA LYS A 35 -13.07 8.65 0.97
C LYS A 35 -12.40 7.30 0.66
N MET A 36 -13.15 6.20 0.60
CA MET A 36 -12.66 4.87 0.19
C MET A 36 -12.54 4.73 -1.34
N LYS A 37 -13.26 5.58 -2.08
CA LYS A 37 -13.15 5.71 -3.55
C LYS A 37 -11.87 6.47 -3.92
N GLU A 38 -11.47 7.42 -3.08
CA GLU A 38 -10.23 8.20 -3.23
C GLU A 38 -8.98 7.54 -2.66
N GLN A 39 -9.07 6.33 -2.11
CA GLN A 39 -7.96 5.61 -1.43
C GLN A 39 -7.38 6.34 -0.20
N LEU A 40 -8.14 7.27 0.41
CA LEU A 40 -7.78 7.92 1.68
C LEU A 40 -7.86 6.94 2.86
N GLU A 41 -8.79 5.98 2.79
CA GLU A 41 -8.98 4.93 3.77
C GLU A 41 -9.13 3.57 3.08
N LEU A 42 -8.50 2.54 3.67
CA LEU A 42 -8.66 1.17 3.20
C LEU A 42 -10.09 0.69 3.48
N PRO A 43 -10.73 -0.03 2.55
CA PRO A 43 -12.06 -0.59 2.75
C PRO A 43 -12.06 -1.51 3.98
N VAL A 44 -13.14 -1.45 4.76
CA VAL A 44 -13.33 -2.32 5.91
C VAL A 44 -13.72 -3.72 5.45
N ILE A 45 -13.04 -4.73 5.99
CA ILE A 45 -13.29 -6.14 5.75
C ILE A 45 -13.60 -6.77 7.10
N LYS A 46 -14.76 -7.42 7.23
CA LYS A 46 -15.09 -8.12 8.49
C LYS A 46 -14.61 -9.57 8.43
N LEU A 47 -13.87 -10.01 9.44
CA LEU A 47 -13.36 -11.37 9.59
C LEU A 47 -13.61 -11.92 11.00
N ASN A 48 -13.64 -13.24 11.10
CA ASN A 48 -13.66 -13.96 12.37
C ASN A 48 -12.24 -13.94 13.02
N SER A 49 -12.18 -13.88 14.35
CA SER A 49 -10.96 -13.87 15.16
C SER A 49 -10.00 -15.03 14.87
N LYS A 50 -10.52 -16.24 14.56
CA LYS A 50 -9.70 -17.41 14.21
C LYS A 50 -8.99 -17.30 12.85
N LEU A 51 -9.69 -16.79 11.83
CA LEU A 51 -9.11 -16.57 10.49
C LEU A 51 -8.01 -15.51 10.52
N LEU A 52 -8.16 -14.49 11.37
CA LEU A 52 -7.13 -13.49 11.57
C LEU A 52 -5.86 -14.08 12.21
N GLY A 53 -6.04 -14.99 13.17
CA GLY A 53 -4.96 -15.76 13.78
C GLY A 53 -4.21 -16.63 12.76
N GLU A 54 -4.92 -17.31 11.87
CA GLU A 54 -4.30 -18.11 10.79
C GLU A 54 -3.55 -17.28 9.74
N LEU A 55 -4.03 -16.05 9.48
CA LEU A 55 -3.42 -15.14 8.52
C LEU A 55 -2.19 -14.41 9.08
N GLU A 56 -1.92 -14.48 10.39
CA GLU A 56 -0.81 -13.80 11.09
C GLU A 56 -0.69 -12.31 10.69
N ALA A 57 -1.82 -11.65 10.43
CA ALA A 57 -1.86 -10.27 9.94
C ALA A 57 -1.77 -9.30 11.12
N GLN A 58 -0.55 -9.08 11.63
CA GLN A 58 -0.25 -8.23 12.80
C GLN A 58 -0.88 -6.82 12.73
N HIS A 59 -1.01 -6.24 11.53
CA HIS A 59 -1.56 -4.90 11.33
C HIS A 59 -3.05 -4.87 10.96
N GLY A 60 -3.70 -6.04 10.89
CA GLY A 60 -5.09 -6.13 10.46
C GLY A 60 -5.30 -5.65 9.02
N ILE A 61 -4.32 -5.86 8.12
CA ILE A 61 -4.45 -5.51 6.70
C ILE A 61 -4.32 -6.78 5.88
N VAL A 62 -5.34 -7.07 5.08
CA VAL A 62 -5.43 -8.27 4.27
C VAL A 62 -5.67 -7.92 2.81
N VAL A 63 -5.22 -8.80 1.94
CA VAL A 63 -5.57 -8.78 0.53
C VAL A 63 -6.54 -9.91 0.26
N VAL A 64 -7.71 -9.55 -0.24
CA VAL A 64 -8.68 -10.48 -0.80
C VAL A 64 -8.44 -10.52 -2.30
N ARG A 65 -8.01 -11.67 -2.79
CA ARG A 65 -7.88 -11.96 -4.22
C ARG A 65 -9.11 -12.73 -4.66
N MET A 66 -9.76 -12.22 -5.68
CA MET A 66 -10.98 -12.75 -6.24
C MET A 66 -10.81 -12.92 -7.75
N ARG A 67 -11.54 -13.84 -8.37
CA ARG A 67 -11.54 -14.03 -9.81
C ARG A 67 -12.88 -13.57 -10.36
N ARG A 68 -12.86 -12.70 -11.39
CA ARG A 68 -14.11 -12.30 -12.07
C ARG A 68 -14.73 -13.52 -12.75
N PRO A 69 -16.03 -13.77 -12.57
CA PRO A 69 -16.72 -14.85 -13.28
C PRO A 69 -16.79 -14.60 -14.79
N ASP A 70 -16.93 -13.34 -15.22
CA ASP A 70 -17.13 -13.00 -16.64
C ASP A 70 -15.85 -13.09 -17.49
N THR A 71 -14.75 -12.51 -16.99
CA THR A 71 -13.50 -12.36 -17.76
C THR A 71 -12.40 -13.35 -17.31
N GLY A 72 -12.59 -14.01 -16.16
CA GLY A 72 -11.57 -14.86 -15.54
C GLY A 72 -10.38 -14.09 -14.96
N ASP A 73 -10.41 -12.75 -14.99
CA ASP A 73 -9.34 -11.88 -14.50
C ASP A 73 -9.23 -11.91 -12.97
N LYS A 74 -7.99 -11.82 -12.48
CA LYS A 74 -7.69 -11.76 -11.04
C LYS A 74 -7.79 -10.33 -10.54
N VAL A 75 -8.76 -10.06 -9.68
CA VAL A 75 -8.93 -8.78 -9.00
C VAL A 75 -8.42 -8.89 -7.57
N LYS A 76 -7.75 -7.85 -7.08
CA LYS A 76 -7.21 -7.78 -5.72
C LYS A 76 -7.83 -6.59 -5.00
N MET A 77 -8.31 -6.83 -3.79
CA MET A 77 -8.76 -5.79 -2.88
C MET A 77 -7.90 -5.83 -1.62
N VAL A 78 -7.30 -4.70 -1.27
CA VAL A 78 -6.64 -4.53 0.03
C VAL A 78 -7.62 -3.85 0.97
N GLY A 79 -7.77 -4.35 2.19
CA GLY A 79 -8.66 -3.75 3.18
C GLY A 79 -8.18 -3.93 4.62
N LYS A 80 -8.72 -3.09 5.50
CA LYS A 80 -8.50 -3.15 6.94
C LYS A 80 -9.50 -4.10 7.56
N VAL A 81 -9.01 -5.04 8.36
CA VAL A 81 -9.82 -6.03 9.05
C VAL A 81 -10.47 -5.43 10.28
N VAL A 82 -11.77 -5.65 10.42
CA VAL A 82 -12.52 -5.47 11.66
C VAL A 82 -13.01 -6.84 12.09
N ILE A 83 -12.83 -7.17 13.37
CA ILE A 83 -13.25 -8.47 13.90
C ILE A 83 -14.74 -8.41 14.19
N ASP A 84 -15.50 -9.37 13.67
CA ASP A 84 -16.93 -9.53 13.94
C ASP A 84 -17.20 -11.03 14.13
N ASP A 85 -17.47 -11.45 15.37
CA ASP A 85 -17.68 -12.85 15.75
C ASP A 85 -19.04 -13.40 15.27
N GLY A 86 -19.88 -12.56 14.63
CA GLY A 86 -21.12 -12.97 13.96
C GLY A 86 -20.92 -13.54 12.54
N VAL A 87 -19.70 -13.56 12.02
CA VAL A 87 -19.41 -14.06 10.66
C VAL A 87 -19.01 -15.55 10.68
N PRO A 88 -19.66 -16.40 9.86
CA PRO A 88 -19.33 -17.83 9.74
C PRO A 88 -17.87 -18.09 9.36
N GLU A 89 -17.30 -19.18 9.88
CA GLU A 89 -15.94 -19.63 9.57
C GLU A 89 -15.79 -19.84 8.05
N GLY A 90 -14.78 -19.21 7.46
CA GLY A 90 -14.51 -19.27 6.00
C GLY A 90 -15.20 -18.19 5.16
N THR A 91 -15.95 -17.26 5.77
CA THR A 91 -16.59 -16.15 5.06
C THR A 91 -15.92 -14.81 5.36
N VAL A 92 -15.75 -14.00 4.31
CA VAL A 92 -15.24 -12.63 4.39
C VAL A 92 -16.34 -11.69 3.93
N LYS A 93 -16.77 -10.81 4.82
CA LYS A 93 -17.76 -9.80 4.48
C LYS A 93 -17.07 -8.52 4.01
N VAL A 94 -17.43 -8.09 2.81
CA VAL A 94 -16.89 -6.90 2.14
C VAL A 94 -18.06 -6.02 1.73
N SER A 95 -17.86 -4.70 1.61
CA SER A 95 -18.92 -3.80 1.14
C SER A 95 -19.51 -4.25 -0.20
N LEU A 96 -20.84 -4.44 -0.21
CA LEU A 96 -21.62 -4.91 -1.36
C LEU A 96 -21.44 -4.01 -2.59
N ALA A 97 -21.35 -2.69 -2.40
CA ALA A 97 -21.13 -1.74 -3.49
C ALA A 97 -19.77 -1.93 -4.18
N LYS A 98 -18.71 -2.21 -3.41
CA LYS A 98 -17.36 -2.41 -3.95
C LYS A 98 -17.20 -3.78 -4.60
N LEU A 99 -17.92 -4.78 -4.10
CA LEU A 99 -17.91 -6.14 -4.63
C LEU A 99 -18.64 -6.19 -5.99
N ILE A 100 -19.79 -5.51 -6.11
CA ILE A 100 -20.52 -5.36 -7.38
C ILE A 100 -19.68 -4.58 -8.41
N ASP A 101 -19.07 -3.45 -8.06
CA ASP A 101 -18.23 -2.67 -8.99
C ASP A 101 -17.03 -3.48 -9.51
N LEU A 102 -16.43 -4.30 -8.65
CA LEU A 102 -15.24 -5.06 -9.00
C LEU A 102 -15.51 -6.38 -9.70
N THR A 103 -16.62 -7.06 -9.40
CA THR A 103 -16.86 -8.44 -9.85
C THR A 103 -18.23 -8.70 -10.46
N GLY A 104 -19.16 -7.75 -10.39
CA GLY A 104 -20.50 -7.88 -10.94
C GLY A 104 -21.43 -8.85 -10.20
N THR A 105 -20.96 -9.50 -9.14
CA THR A 105 -21.71 -10.51 -8.37
C THR A 105 -21.81 -10.09 -6.90
N GLN A 106 -22.64 -10.76 -6.09
CA GLN A 106 -22.79 -10.52 -4.64
C GLN A 106 -21.99 -11.52 -3.79
N GLU A 107 -21.70 -12.70 -4.33
CA GLU A 107 -20.96 -13.76 -3.67
C GLU A 107 -19.96 -14.39 -4.64
N LEU A 108 -18.76 -14.71 -4.14
CA LEU A 108 -17.72 -15.34 -4.95
C LEU A 108 -16.65 -16.01 -4.09
N ASP A 109 -16.03 -17.05 -4.63
CA ASP A 109 -14.88 -17.69 -4.00
C ASP A 109 -13.63 -16.84 -4.19
N GLY A 110 -12.88 -16.69 -3.09
CA GLY A 110 -11.68 -15.87 -3.04
C GLY A 110 -10.59 -16.49 -2.18
N GLU A 111 -9.44 -15.83 -2.24
CA GLU A 111 -8.22 -16.16 -1.50
C GLU A 111 -7.86 -14.96 -0.62
N VAL A 112 -7.72 -15.16 0.69
CA VAL A 112 -7.25 -14.12 1.61
C VAL A 112 -5.80 -14.42 1.99
N PHE A 113 -4.97 -13.38 1.97
CA PHE A 113 -3.61 -13.43 2.50
C PHE A 113 -3.21 -12.10 3.15
N ARG A 114 -2.23 -12.11 4.05
CA ARG A 114 -1.64 -10.89 4.64
C ARG A 114 -1.06 -9.98 3.56
N ALA A 115 -1.36 -8.67 3.62
CA ALA A 115 -0.84 -7.74 2.62
C ALA A 115 0.68 -7.51 2.79
N PRO A 116 1.51 -7.84 1.79
CA PRO A 116 2.95 -7.57 1.86
C PRO A 116 3.28 -6.09 1.62
N ALA A 117 2.44 -5.39 0.86
CA ALA A 117 2.51 -3.96 0.67
C ALA A 117 1.13 -3.42 0.30
N TRP A 118 0.86 -2.17 0.67
CA TRP A 118 -0.36 -1.47 0.32
C TRP A 118 -0.11 0.02 0.11
N GLN A 119 -1.13 0.70 -0.41
CA GLN A 119 -1.04 2.11 -0.76
C GLN A 119 -2.14 2.88 -0.04
N ILE A 120 -1.80 4.03 0.52
CA ILE A 120 -2.72 4.96 1.18
C ILE A 120 -2.46 6.34 0.59
N ARG A 121 -3.52 7.04 0.17
CA ARG A 121 -3.43 8.47 -0.15
C ARG A 121 -3.59 9.28 1.11
N VAL A 122 -2.79 10.32 1.21
CA VAL A 122 -2.70 11.17 2.38
C VAL A 122 -2.86 12.62 1.95
N ASN A 123 -3.80 13.31 2.58
CA ASN A 123 -4.10 14.71 2.32
C ASN A 123 -3.80 15.58 3.56
N ASP A 124 -3.63 16.88 3.29
CA ASP A 124 -3.56 17.96 4.27
C ASP A 124 -2.51 17.77 5.38
N ASP A 125 -2.95 17.66 6.63
CA ASP A 125 -2.08 17.71 7.81
C ASP A 125 -1.07 16.57 7.89
N ARG A 126 -1.47 15.40 7.39
CA ARG A 126 -0.62 14.22 7.38
C ARG A 126 0.50 14.35 6.35
N THR A 127 0.29 15.07 5.25
CA THR A 127 1.31 15.38 4.24
C THR A 127 2.42 16.26 4.82
N ASN A 128 2.07 17.23 5.68
CA ASN A 128 3.04 18.13 6.31
C ASN A 128 4.05 17.38 7.18
N SER A 129 3.67 16.24 7.76
CA SER A 129 4.57 15.40 8.56
C SER A 129 5.70 14.76 7.75
N PHE A 130 5.56 14.67 6.42
CA PHE A 130 6.57 14.09 5.53
C PHE A 130 7.43 15.13 4.81
N LEU A 131 7.01 16.39 4.79
CA LEU A 131 7.75 17.46 4.11
C LEU A 131 9.07 17.77 4.83
N GLY A 132 10.15 17.91 4.06
CA GLY A 132 11.48 18.21 4.62
C GLY A 132 12.24 16.98 5.16
N LEU A 133 11.58 15.84 5.29
CA LEU A 133 12.24 14.58 5.63
C LEU A 133 13.09 14.06 4.48
N LYS A 134 14.10 13.25 4.82
CA LYS A 134 15.01 12.64 3.87
C LYS A 134 14.76 11.14 3.73
N ILE A 135 15.23 10.58 2.62
CA ILE A 135 15.36 9.12 2.50
C ILE A 135 16.28 8.61 3.61
N GLY A 136 15.80 7.63 4.38
CA GLY A 136 16.45 7.06 5.56
C GLY A 136 15.84 7.52 6.87
N ASP A 137 15.06 8.61 6.87
CA ASP A 137 14.44 9.13 8.09
C ASP A 137 13.25 8.25 8.52
N GLU A 138 12.95 8.28 9.81
CA GLU A 138 11.89 7.51 10.46
C GLU A 138 10.71 8.41 10.83
N VAL A 139 9.50 7.92 10.59
CA VAL A 139 8.24 8.57 10.91
C VAL A 139 7.37 7.65 11.76
N SER A 140 6.63 8.20 12.72
CA SER A 140 5.66 7.41 13.49
C SER A 140 4.57 6.86 12.57
N GLY A 141 4.29 5.56 12.67
CA GLY A 141 3.21 4.88 11.95
C GLY A 141 1.82 5.41 12.31
N GLU A 142 1.69 6.10 13.45
CA GLU A 142 0.43 6.72 13.89
C GLU A 142 -0.09 7.74 12.89
N VAL A 143 0.80 8.43 12.17
CA VAL A 143 0.46 9.37 11.09
C VAL A 143 -0.39 8.69 10.01
N LEU A 144 -0.24 7.37 9.82
CA LEU A 144 -0.98 6.57 8.85
C LEU A 144 -2.00 5.63 9.49
N GLY A 145 -2.24 5.77 10.80
CA GLY A 145 -3.18 4.92 11.55
C GLY A 145 -2.65 3.51 11.85
N LEU A 146 -1.33 3.30 11.75
CA LEU A 146 -0.65 2.08 12.19
C LEU A 146 -0.16 2.24 13.62
N LYS A 147 -0.55 1.35 14.52
CA LYS A 147 -0.15 1.40 15.93
C LYS A 147 1.20 0.69 16.13
N ASN A 148 2.02 1.22 17.03
CA ASN A 148 3.28 0.61 17.51
C ASN A 148 4.31 0.27 16.42
N VAL A 149 4.36 1.03 15.34
CA VAL A 149 5.38 0.85 14.30
C VAL A 149 5.98 2.16 13.83
N LYS A 150 7.23 2.09 13.38
CA LYS A 150 7.88 3.19 12.68
C LYS A 150 7.96 2.89 11.19
N LEU A 151 7.91 3.95 10.39
CA LEU A 151 8.01 3.91 8.94
C LEU A 151 9.32 4.56 8.52
N VAL A 152 10.18 3.79 7.87
CA VAL A 152 11.43 4.28 7.28
C VAL A 152 11.16 4.70 5.84
N ILE A 153 11.52 5.94 5.49
CA ILE A 153 11.43 6.41 4.10
C ILE A 153 12.54 5.76 3.29
N THR A 154 12.18 4.99 2.27
CA THR A 154 13.15 4.26 1.41
C THR A 154 13.36 4.94 0.05
N GLY A 155 12.43 5.79 -0.37
CA GLY A 155 12.51 6.49 -1.65
C GLY A 155 11.18 7.13 -2.02
N GLY A 156 11.08 7.55 -3.28
CA GLY A 156 9.86 8.15 -3.81
C GLY A 156 10.02 8.53 -5.29
N SER A 157 8.95 9.08 -5.84
CA SER A 157 8.87 9.52 -7.23
C SER A 157 8.23 10.91 -7.30
N ASP A 158 8.83 11.76 -8.11
CA ASP A 158 8.36 13.09 -8.45
C ASP A 158 7.22 13.04 -9.50
N ILE A 159 6.47 14.14 -9.66
CA ILE A 159 5.37 14.27 -10.63
C ILE A 159 5.79 13.97 -12.08
N SER A 160 7.05 14.27 -12.41
CA SER A 160 7.62 13.96 -13.73
C SER A 160 8.07 12.49 -13.87
N GLY A 161 7.82 11.64 -12.88
CA GLY A 161 8.25 10.24 -12.85
C GLY A 161 9.73 10.05 -12.53
N PHE A 162 10.45 11.10 -12.10
CA PHE A 162 11.85 10.97 -11.72
C PHE A 162 11.97 10.32 -10.33
N PRO A 163 12.81 9.29 -10.18
CA PRO A 163 13.02 8.66 -8.88
C PRO A 163 13.87 9.56 -7.99
N MET A 164 13.57 9.54 -6.70
CA MET A 164 14.42 10.11 -5.67
C MET A 164 15.69 9.28 -5.48
N ARG A 165 16.80 9.95 -5.20
CA ARG A 165 18.10 9.32 -5.00
C ARG A 165 18.73 9.77 -3.67
N PRO A 166 19.12 8.85 -2.79
CA PRO A 166 19.65 9.19 -1.46
C PRO A 166 20.97 9.98 -1.53
N ASP A 167 21.78 9.73 -2.56
CA ASP A 167 23.09 10.36 -2.76
C ASP A 167 23.02 11.88 -3.04
N ILE A 168 21.87 12.39 -3.50
CA ILE A 168 21.74 13.78 -3.94
C ILE A 168 21.01 14.57 -2.84
N PRO A 169 21.67 15.51 -2.16
CA PRO A 169 21.04 16.26 -1.08
C PRO A 169 20.03 17.29 -1.59
N GLY A 170 18.96 17.48 -0.82
CA GLY A 170 18.02 18.58 -0.97
C GLY A 170 16.84 18.31 -1.90
N PRO A 171 15.84 19.21 -1.92
CA PRO A 171 14.62 19.07 -2.72
C PRO A 171 14.83 19.59 -4.16
N VAL A 172 15.85 19.09 -4.86
CA VAL A 172 16.25 19.58 -6.19
C VAL A 172 16.18 18.50 -7.27
N LYS A 173 15.95 18.92 -8.52
CA LYS A 173 16.12 18.07 -9.71
C LYS A 173 17.52 18.29 -10.25
N LYS A 174 18.31 17.21 -10.36
CA LYS A 174 19.70 17.29 -10.84
C LYS A 174 19.95 16.26 -11.93
N ARG A 175 20.68 16.66 -12.98
CA ARG A 175 21.22 15.73 -13.98
C ARG A 175 22.53 15.15 -13.49
N ALA A 176 22.51 13.91 -13.04
CA ALA A 176 23.68 13.19 -12.55
C ALA A 176 24.15 12.15 -13.58
N LEU A 177 25.47 11.92 -13.63
CA LEU A 177 26.03 10.79 -14.38
C LEU A 177 25.86 9.53 -13.53
N VAL A 178 24.95 8.66 -13.94
CA VAL A 178 24.55 7.48 -13.17
C VAL A 178 25.01 6.22 -13.90
N SER A 179 25.54 5.27 -13.12
CA SER A 179 26.01 3.96 -13.60
C SER A 179 25.23 2.79 -12.98
N ARG A 180 24.42 3.07 -11.95
CA ARG A 180 23.71 2.05 -11.16
C ARG A 180 22.32 2.55 -10.73
N PRO A 181 21.42 1.63 -10.36
CA PRO A 181 20.15 1.98 -9.72
C PRO A 181 20.38 2.78 -8.42
N PRO A 182 19.41 3.60 -7.98
CA PRO A 182 18.09 3.87 -8.57
C PRO A 182 18.12 4.86 -9.75
N GLY A 183 17.16 4.71 -10.68
CA GLY A 183 16.94 5.58 -11.84
C GLY A 183 17.69 5.22 -13.13
N PHE A 184 18.60 4.25 -13.06
CA PHE A 184 19.25 3.71 -14.24
C PHE A 184 19.60 2.24 -14.06
N HIS A 185 19.14 1.42 -15.00
CA HIS A 185 19.51 0.01 -15.11
C HIS A 185 20.41 -0.09 -16.35
N PRO A 186 21.74 -0.20 -16.18
CA PRO A 186 22.65 -0.37 -17.30
C PRO A 186 22.34 -1.69 -18.01
N LYS A 187 22.39 -1.70 -19.34
CA LYS A 187 22.24 -2.93 -20.14
C LYS A 187 23.60 -3.59 -20.39
N GLU A 188 24.64 -2.79 -20.44
CA GLU A 188 26.01 -3.21 -20.68
C GLU A 188 26.89 -2.88 -19.48
N GLU A 189 27.92 -3.68 -19.28
CA GLU A 189 28.90 -3.43 -18.23
C GLU A 189 29.66 -2.13 -18.51
N GLY A 190 29.79 -1.28 -17.49
CA GLY A 190 30.44 0.03 -17.63
C GLY A 190 29.58 1.12 -18.27
N GLU A 191 28.32 0.85 -18.65
CA GLU A 191 27.41 1.87 -19.19
C GLU A 191 27.17 2.97 -18.15
N ARG A 192 27.35 4.24 -18.56
CA ARG A 192 27.05 5.41 -17.74
C ARG A 192 26.24 6.39 -18.55
N ARG A 193 25.14 6.90 -17.98
CA ARG A 193 24.28 7.86 -18.66
C ARG A 193 23.97 9.05 -17.76
N ARG A 194 23.95 10.25 -18.34
CA ARG A 194 23.44 11.44 -17.63
C ARG A 194 21.92 11.41 -17.63
N LYS A 195 21.33 11.17 -16.46
CA LYS A 195 19.87 11.18 -16.25
C LYS A 195 19.47 12.21 -15.20
N THR A 196 18.25 12.73 -15.36
CA THR A 196 17.63 13.59 -14.36
C THR A 196 17.10 12.72 -13.23
N THR A 197 17.43 13.09 -12.00
CA THR A 197 16.99 12.43 -10.77
C THR A 197 16.55 13.48 -9.76
N ARG A 198 15.69 13.08 -8.83
CA ARG A 198 15.24 13.93 -7.72
C ARG A 198 16.16 13.71 -6.51
N GLY A 199 16.42 14.75 -5.74
CA GLY A 199 17.20 14.65 -4.51
C GLY A 199 16.49 13.85 -3.41
N ASN A 200 17.15 13.74 -2.26
CA ASN A 200 16.76 12.87 -1.16
C ASN A 200 15.73 13.48 -0.22
N THR A 201 15.47 14.79 -0.30
CA THR A 201 14.51 15.49 0.56
C THR A 201 13.13 15.52 -0.09
N ILE A 202 12.12 15.16 0.69
CA ILE A 202 10.71 15.19 0.27
C ILE A 202 10.24 16.64 0.20
N ALA A 203 9.60 16.98 -0.92
CA ALA A 203 8.99 18.28 -1.16
C ALA A 203 7.62 18.10 -1.83
N SER A 204 6.91 19.22 -2.02
CA SER A 204 5.55 19.24 -2.55
C SER A 204 5.41 18.76 -4.01
N ASP A 205 6.50 18.60 -4.75
CA ASP A 205 6.50 18.04 -6.11
C ASP A 205 6.56 16.50 -6.15
N ILE A 206 6.78 15.87 -5.00
CA ILE A 206 6.71 14.41 -4.87
C ILE A 206 5.25 13.95 -4.98
N VAL A 207 5.02 12.85 -5.71
CA VAL A 207 3.68 12.24 -5.85
C VAL A 207 3.60 10.94 -5.07
N GLN A 208 4.69 10.18 -5.01
CA GLN A 208 4.72 8.89 -4.31
C GLN A 208 5.89 8.83 -3.33
N ILE A 209 5.63 8.36 -2.11
CA ILE A 209 6.64 8.08 -1.10
C ILE A 209 6.61 6.58 -0.80
N ASN A 210 7.79 5.94 -0.84
CA ASN A 210 7.95 4.53 -0.52
C ASN A 210 8.48 4.39 0.90
N THR A 211 7.74 3.69 1.75
CA THR A 211 8.08 3.46 3.16
C THR A 211 8.18 1.96 3.45
N LYS A 212 9.01 1.65 4.44
CA LYS A 212 9.17 0.29 4.97
C LYS A 212 8.86 0.31 6.46
N ILE A 213 8.06 -0.65 6.93
CA ILE A 213 7.80 -0.82 8.35
C ILE A 213 9.08 -1.29 9.05
N LYS A 214 9.41 -0.64 10.16
CA LYS A 214 10.43 -1.07 11.11
C LYS A 214 9.72 -1.39 12.41
N TYR A 215 9.78 -2.66 12.78
CA TYR A 215 9.32 -3.15 14.07
C TYR A 215 10.35 -2.74 15.13
N GLU A 216 9.88 -2.19 16.24
CA GLU A 216 10.68 -1.92 17.43
C GLU A 216 10.40 -2.96 18.51
#